data_AF-A0A3P3WCM6-F1
#
_entry.id   AF-A0A3P3WCM6-F1
#
_cell.length_a   1.000
_cell.length_b   1.000
_cell.length_c   1.000
_cell.angle_alpha   90.00
_cell.angle_beta   90.00
_cell.angle_gamma   90.00
#
_symmetry.space_group_name_H-M   'P 1'
#
loop_
_entity.id
_entity.type
_entity.pdbx_description
1 polymer ?
#
loop_
_entity_poly.entity_id
_entity_poly.type
_entity_poly.pdbx_seq_one_letter_code
_entity_poly.pdbx_strand_id
1 'polypeptide(L)'
;MKTKFLFIALFFLVFGTTDGFSQYYGNEGYGGVDRSIGSSVRQNKPSKKNAENKDYADVYTEYLTKEIKLDGLQQAAVRSIVNDHKDSLEEIAKSNLPSIEKRDKMQFIYDQINTKIIKLLSKEQSDNFLKLKEEAEKKALTY
;
A
#
# COMPACT_ATOMS: atom_id res chain seq x y z
N MET A 1 -6.41 -22.24 18.00
CA MET A 1 -6.11 -21.93 16.59
C MET A 1 -5.85 -20.43 16.50
N LYS A 2 -4.61 -20.02 16.26
CA LYS A 2 -4.18 -18.61 16.35
C LYS A 2 -4.27 -17.99 14.95
N THR A 3 -5.26 -17.13 14.76
CA THR A 3 -5.50 -16.35 13.55
C THR A 3 -4.29 -15.43 13.25
N LYS A 4 -3.61 -15.67 12.14
CA LYS A 4 -2.48 -14.85 11.63
C LYS A 4 -2.65 -14.47 10.16
N PHE A 5 -3.88 -14.23 9.70
CA PHE A 5 -4.17 -13.92 8.28
C PHE A 5 -4.65 -12.47 8.03
N LEU A 6 -4.28 -11.53 8.91
CA LEU A 6 -4.77 -10.15 8.86
C LEU A 6 -3.89 -9.17 8.05
N PHE A 7 -2.90 -9.65 7.30
CA PHE A 7 -1.99 -8.76 6.53
C PHE A 7 -2.23 -8.71 5.02
N ILE A 8 -3.11 -9.57 4.48
CA ILE A 8 -3.29 -9.74 3.02
C ILE A 8 -4.12 -8.59 2.39
N ALA A 9 -4.90 -7.86 3.18
CA ALA A 9 -5.66 -6.69 2.72
C ALA A 9 -4.85 -5.38 2.72
N LEU A 10 -3.59 -5.38 3.18
CA LEU A 10 -2.83 -4.13 3.29
C LEU A 10 -2.23 -3.68 1.95
N PHE A 11 -2.07 -4.58 0.97
CA PHE A 11 -1.38 -4.22 -0.29
C PHE A 11 -2.23 -3.35 -1.23
N PHE A 12 -3.56 -3.43 -1.13
CA PHE A 12 -4.49 -2.57 -1.86
C PHE A 12 -4.92 -1.32 -1.07
N LEU A 13 -4.62 -1.24 0.24
CA LEU A 13 -5.17 -0.21 1.14
C LEU A 13 -4.20 0.96 1.39
N VAL A 14 -2.96 0.91 0.89
CA VAL A 14 -1.97 1.98 1.14
C VAL A 14 -2.23 3.26 0.32
N PHE A 15 -3.10 3.22 -0.70
CA PHE A 15 -3.40 4.41 -1.53
C PHE A 15 -4.85 4.90 -1.44
N GLY A 16 -5.63 4.40 -0.48
CA GLY A 16 -7.07 4.69 -0.35
C GLY A 16 -7.51 5.68 0.73
N THR A 17 -6.63 6.20 1.58
CA THR A 17 -7.06 7.17 2.62
C THR A 17 -6.86 8.61 2.13
N THR A 18 -7.80 9.10 1.33
CA THR A 18 -8.10 10.53 1.28
C THR A 18 -8.90 10.92 2.52
N ASP A 19 -8.27 10.90 3.69
CA ASP A 19 -8.80 11.56 4.89
C ASP A 19 -8.05 12.88 5.11
N GLY A 20 -8.16 13.77 4.13
CA GLY A 20 -7.96 15.19 4.34
C GLY A 20 -9.26 15.76 4.90
N PHE A 21 -9.43 15.65 6.21
CA PHE A 21 -10.54 16.25 6.95
C PHE A 21 -10.77 17.71 6.52
N SER A 22 -12.03 17.95 6.15
CA SER A 22 -12.71 19.23 5.94
C SER A 22 -12.12 20.43 6.72
N GLN A 23 -11.53 21.38 5.98
CA GLN A 23 -11.41 22.74 6.48
C GLN A 23 -12.78 23.42 6.41
N TYR A 24 -13.47 23.27 7.53
CA TYR A 24 -14.41 24.20 8.15
C TYR A 24 -14.48 25.58 7.45
N TYR A 25 -15.44 25.73 6.53
CA TYR A 25 -15.89 27.05 6.08
C TYR A 25 -16.52 27.74 7.29
N GLY A 26 -15.89 28.82 7.73
CA GLY A 26 -16.37 29.66 8.83
C GLY A 26 -17.74 30.22 8.50
N ASN A 27 -18.75 29.75 9.23
CA ASN A 27 -20.06 30.37 9.27
C ASN A 27 -20.06 31.40 10.40
N GLU A 28 -20.17 32.67 10.02
CA GLU A 28 -20.41 33.80 10.92
C GLU A 28 -21.72 33.56 11.71
N GLY A 29 -21.68 33.68 13.04
CA GLY A 29 -22.90 33.50 13.84
C GLY A 29 -22.69 33.54 15.35
N TYR A 30 -22.64 34.75 15.90
CA TYR A 30 -23.14 35.17 17.22
C TYR A 30 -23.14 34.15 18.40
N GLY A 31 -22.36 34.49 19.44
CA GLY A 31 -22.74 34.31 20.84
C GLY A 31 -22.59 32.91 21.43
N GLY A 32 -21.42 32.61 22.01
CA GLY A 32 -21.22 31.39 22.80
C GLY A 32 -19.98 31.50 23.68
N VAL A 33 -20.17 31.28 24.97
CA VAL A 33 -19.20 31.44 26.06
C VAL A 33 -17.89 30.67 25.81
N ASP A 34 -16.75 31.30 26.13
CA ASP A 34 -15.40 30.76 25.99
C ASP A 34 -15.21 29.47 26.82
N ARG A 35 -14.94 28.34 26.13
CA ARG A 35 -14.61 27.04 26.72
C ARG A 35 -13.12 26.67 26.55
N SER A 36 -12.25 27.65 26.29
CA SER A 36 -10.84 27.42 25.95
C SER A 36 -9.95 26.94 27.10
N ILE A 37 -10.40 27.02 28.35
CA ILE A 37 -9.53 26.81 29.52
C ILE A 37 -9.35 25.31 29.90
N GLY A 38 -10.15 24.39 29.36
CA GLY A 38 -10.22 23.01 29.88
C GLY A 38 -9.80 21.85 28.96
N SER A 39 -9.59 22.06 27.65
CA SER A 39 -9.42 20.92 26.71
C SER A 39 -7.97 20.49 26.46
N SER A 40 -6.97 21.29 26.87
CA SER A 40 -5.56 21.06 26.53
C SER A 40 -4.87 19.92 27.29
N VAL A 41 -5.51 19.35 28.33
CA VAL A 41 -4.86 18.36 29.21
C VAL A 41 -5.10 16.90 28.78
N ARG A 42 -6.02 16.61 27.84
CA ARG A 42 -6.42 15.21 27.51
C ARG A 42 -6.02 14.69 26.13
N GLN A 43 -5.19 15.39 25.36
CA GLN A 43 -4.78 14.95 24.01
C GLN A 43 -3.27 14.80 23.82
N ASN A 44 -2.52 14.40 24.85
CA ASN A 44 -1.16 13.87 24.64
C ASN A 44 -1.20 12.34 24.53
N LYS A 45 -1.79 11.84 23.43
CA LYS A 45 -1.50 10.47 23.00
C LYS A 45 -0.12 10.53 22.33
N PRO A 46 0.88 9.74 22.74
CA PRO A 46 2.17 9.73 22.05
C PRO A 46 1.90 9.44 20.58
N SER A 47 2.28 10.39 19.72
CA SER A 47 2.37 10.21 18.27
C SER A 47 3.10 8.88 18.05
N LYS A 48 2.43 7.93 17.39
CA LYS A 48 3.07 6.67 17.01
C LYS A 48 4.31 7.07 16.21
N LYS A 49 5.49 6.82 16.80
CA LYS A 49 6.80 6.93 16.18
C LYS A 49 6.65 6.58 14.71
N ASN A 50 6.94 7.55 13.82
CA ASN A 50 6.92 7.39 12.38
C ASN A 50 7.44 5.98 12.07
N ALA A 51 6.54 5.08 11.65
CA ALA A 51 6.99 3.82 11.08
C ALA A 51 7.94 4.25 9.97
N GLU A 52 9.22 3.85 10.07
CA GLU A 52 10.16 4.03 8.97
C GLU A 52 9.40 3.73 7.69
N ASN A 53 9.34 4.69 6.77
CA ASN A 53 8.74 4.50 5.46
C ASN A 53 9.54 3.38 4.79
N LYS A 54 9.15 2.13 5.08
CA LYS A 54 9.78 0.96 4.50
C LYS A 54 9.61 1.12 3.01
N ASP A 55 10.72 1.01 2.29
CA ASP A 55 10.69 1.14 0.84
C ASP A 55 9.69 0.13 0.28
N TYR A 56 8.84 0.57 -0.62
CA TYR A 56 7.79 -0.26 -1.20
C TYR A 56 8.38 -1.54 -1.81
N ALA A 57 9.54 -1.41 -2.47
CA ALA A 57 10.27 -2.53 -3.02
C ALA A 57 10.71 -3.52 -1.94
N ASP A 58 11.08 -3.05 -0.75
CA ASP A 58 11.51 -3.90 0.37
C ASP A 58 10.33 -4.67 0.94
N VAL A 59 9.20 -4.00 1.13
CA VAL A 59 7.97 -4.64 1.65
C VAL A 59 7.49 -5.71 0.68
N TYR A 60 7.48 -5.41 -0.61
CA TYR A 60 7.03 -6.36 -1.63
C TYR A 60 7.98 -7.54 -1.78
N THR A 61 9.29 -7.29 -1.78
CA THR A 61 10.31 -8.35 -1.83
C THR A 61 10.23 -9.22 -0.57
N GLU A 62 10.08 -8.63 0.61
CA GLU A 62 9.93 -9.36 1.88
C GLU A 62 8.66 -10.23 1.88
N TYR A 63 7.57 -9.72 1.33
CA TYR A 63 6.33 -10.48 1.17
C TYR A 63 6.51 -11.70 0.26
N LEU A 64 7.04 -11.50 -0.95
CA LEU A 64 7.28 -12.61 -1.88
C LEU A 64 8.29 -13.61 -1.31
N THR A 65 9.31 -13.14 -0.59
CA THR A 65 10.27 -14.02 0.07
C THR A 65 9.59 -14.94 1.09
N LYS A 66 8.61 -14.44 1.85
CA LYS A 66 7.88 -15.24 2.84
C LYS A 66 6.95 -16.26 2.19
N GLU A 67 6.27 -15.88 1.11
CA GLU A 67 5.24 -16.72 0.51
C GLU A 67 5.82 -17.77 -0.45
N ILE A 68 6.79 -17.39 -1.29
CA ILE A 68 7.36 -18.28 -2.33
C ILE A 68 8.84 -18.61 -2.13
N LYS A 69 9.43 -18.22 -0.99
CA LYS A 69 10.81 -18.56 -0.61
C LYS A 69 11.82 -18.16 -1.69
N LEU A 70 11.84 -16.88 -2.03
CA LEU A 70 12.83 -16.32 -2.95
C LEU A 70 14.26 -16.53 -2.41
N ASP A 71 15.19 -16.94 -3.27
CA ASP A 71 16.61 -16.97 -2.93
C ASP A 71 17.23 -15.55 -2.92
N GLY A 72 18.48 -15.41 -2.47
CA GLY A 72 19.13 -14.10 -2.35
C GLY A 72 19.32 -13.34 -3.68
N LEU A 73 19.51 -14.06 -4.79
CA LEU A 73 19.63 -13.46 -6.13
C LEU A 73 18.26 -13.04 -6.66
N GLN A 74 17.24 -13.88 -6.46
CA GLN A 74 15.86 -13.58 -6.80
C GLN A 74 15.34 -12.37 -6.00
N GLN A 75 15.65 -12.29 -4.70
CA GLN A 75 15.31 -11.14 -3.87
C GLN A 75 15.90 -9.84 -4.41
N ALA A 76 17.20 -9.83 -4.73
CA ALA A 76 17.86 -8.67 -5.29
C ALA A 76 17.27 -8.26 -6.65
N ALA A 77 16.98 -9.25 -7.51
CA ALA A 77 16.40 -9.01 -8.83
C ALA A 77 14.96 -8.46 -8.73
N VAL A 78 14.12 -9.02 -7.86
CA VAL A 78 12.76 -8.53 -7.59
C VAL A 78 12.81 -7.10 -7.06
N ARG A 79 13.68 -6.82 -6.10
CA ARG A 79 13.87 -5.47 -5.54
C ARG A 79 14.27 -4.47 -6.62
N SER A 80 15.21 -4.84 -7.49
CA SER A 80 15.63 -4.01 -8.63
C SER A 80 14.46 -3.74 -9.58
N ILE A 81 13.73 -4.79 -10.00
CA ILE A 81 12.59 -4.64 -10.92
C ILE A 81 11.55 -3.68 -10.35
N VAL A 82 11.25 -3.77 -9.05
CA VAL A 82 10.24 -2.90 -8.42
C VAL A 82 10.75 -1.47 -8.32
N ASN A 83 12.02 -1.29 -7.95
CA ASN A 83 12.65 0.04 -7.90
C ASN A 83 12.70 0.72 -9.27
N ASP A 84 12.91 -0.03 -10.35
CA ASP A 84 12.95 0.51 -11.72
C ASP A 84 11.62 1.16 -12.14
N HIS A 85 10.49 0.76 -11.54
CA HIS A 85 9.16 1.32 -11.84
C HIS A 85 8.62 2.19 -10.70
N LYS A 86 9.41 2.43 -9.66
CA LYS A 86 9.02 3.23 -8.49
C LYS A 86 8.65 4.65 -8.88
N ASP A 87 9.48 5.29 -9.70
CA ASP A 87 9.25 6.66 -10.16
C ASP A 87 7.95 6.75 -10.98
N SER A 88 7.68 5.77 -11.84
CA SER A 88 6.44 5.70 -12.61
C SER A 88 5.20 5.51 -11.73
N LEU A 89 5.29 4.68 -10.69
CA LEU A 89 4.19 4.51 -9.72
C LEU A 89 3.96 5.80 -8.92
N GLU A 90 5.03 6.47 -8.50
CA GLU A 90 4.96 7.75 -7.76
C GLU A 90 4.38 8.87 -8.63
N GLU A 91 4.77 8.94 -9.91
CA GLU A 91 4.22 9.88 -10.88
C GLU A 91 2.71 9.67 -11.07
N ILE A 92 2.25 8.41 -11.23
CA ILE A 92 0.82 8.11 -11.37
C ILE A 92 0.07 8.46 -10.07
N ALA A 93 0.65 8.18 -8.91
CA ALA A 93 0.04 8.52 -7.62
C ALA A 93 -0.18 10.04 -7.48
N LYS A 94 0.83 10.83 -7.85
CA LYS A 94 0.81 12.30 -7.80
C LYS A 94 0.03 12.97 -8.93
N SER A 95 -0.26 12.25 -10.02
CA SER A 95 -0.99 12.80 -11.17
C SER A 95 -2.39 13.29 -10.77
N ASN A 96 -2.98 14.19 -11.57
CA ASN A 96 -4.36 14.65 -11.38
C ASN A 96 -5.39 13.79 -12.12
N LEU A 97 -5.03 12.56 -12.49
CA LEU A 97 -5.92 11.66 -13.22
C LEU A 97 -7.09 11.19 -12.32
N PRO A 98 -8.25 10.85 -12.93
CA PRO A 98 -9.33 10.19 -12.22
C PRO A 98 -8.86 8.90 -11.52
N SER A 99 -9.43 8.58 -10.36
CA SER A 99 -9.00 7.42 -9.56
C SER A 99 -9.03 6.09 -10.33
N ILE A 100 -9.99 5.94 -11.26
CA ILE A 100 -10.10 4.76 -12.12
C ILE A 100 -8.91 4.67 -13.08
N GLU A 101 -8.58 5.78 -13.76
CA GLU A 101 -7.44 5.82 -14.68
C GLU A 101 -6.10 5.64 -13.97
N LYS A 102 -5.95 6.18 -12.75
CA LYS A 102 -4.78 5.92 -11.91
C LYS A 102 -4.64 4.44 -11.62
N ARG A 103 -5.73 3.79 -11.21
CA ARG A 103 -5.76 2.36 -10.90
C ARG A 103 -5.35 1.54 -12.12
N ASP A 104 -5.94 1.82 -13.28
CA ASP A 104 -5.68 1.05 -14.50
C ASP A 104 -4.22 1.22 -14.97
N LYS A 105 -3.64 2.43 -14.86
CA LYS A 105 -2.22 2.67 -15.15
C LYS A 105 -1.28 2.00 -14.15
N MET A 106 -1.59 2.06 -12.86
CA MET A 106 -0.82 1.34 -11.84
C MET A 106 -0.87 -0.17 -12.08
N GLN A 107 -2.05 -0.70 -12.43
CA GLN A 107 -2.24 -2.12 -12.72
C GLN A 107 -1.41 -2.57 -13.93
N PHE A 108 -1.36 -1.75 -14.99
CA PHE A 108 -0.48 -2.02 -16.13
C PHE A 108 1.00 -2.15 -15.72
N ILE A 109 1.50 -1.24 -14.88
CA ILE A 109 2.87 -1.33 -14.36
C ILE A 109 3.06 -2.59 -13.51
N TYR A 110 2.09 -2.92 -12.66
CA TYR A 110 2.14 -4.14 -11.86
C TYR A 110 2.18 -5.40 -12.72
N ASP A 111 1.43 -5.45 -13.82
CA ASP A 111 1.47 -6.59 -14.75
C ASP A 111 2.83 -6.72 -15.44
N GLN A 112 3.49 -5.60 -15.76
CA GLN A 112 4.86 -5.61 -16.28
C GLN A 112 5.87 -6.13 -15.24
N ILE A 113 5.76 -5.67 -13.99
CA ILE A 113 6.59 -6.15 -12.87
C ILE A 113 6.37 -7.65 -12.67
N ASN A 114 5.11 -8.10 -12.58
CA ASN A 114 4.75 -9.50 -12.38
C ASN A 114 5.30 -10.40 -13.50
N THR A 115 5.22 -9.94 -14.76
CA THR A 115 5.77 -10.67 -15.91
C THR A 115 7.29 -10.82 -15.82
N LYS A 116 8.00 -9.79 -15.36
CA LYS A 116 9.46 -9.86 -15.15
C LYS A 116 9.80 -10.78 -13.99
N ILE A 117 9.04 -10.74 -12.89
CA ILE A 117 9.25 -11.59 -11.72
C ILE A 117 9.05 -13.06 -12.07
N ILE A 118 7.95 -13.44 -12.73
CA ILE A 118 7.67 -14.83 -13.12
C ILE A 118 8.82 -15.44 -13.93
N LYS A 119 9.48 -14.66 -14.80
CA LYS A 119 10.63 -15.14 -15.58
C LYS A 119 11.87 -15.48 -14.74
N LEU A 120 11.97 -14.96 -13.52
CA LEU A 120 13.07 -15.21 -12.59
C LEU A 120 12.78 -16.38 -11.63
N LEU A 121 11.51 -16.79 -11.54
CA LEU A 121 11.07 -17.83 -10.61
C LEU A 121 11.25 -19.21 -11.22
N SER A 122 11.46 -20.21 -10.35
CA SER A 122 11.32 -21.61 -10.76
C SER A 122 9.86 -21.91 -11.11
N LYS A 123 9.61 -23.06 -11.75
CA LYS A 123 8.24 -23.49 -12.10
C LYS A 123 7.34 -23.58 -10.86
N GLU A 124 7.84 -24.20 -9.79
CA GLU A 124 7.10 -24.33 -8.52
C GLU A 124 6.83 -22.98 -7.87
N GLN A 125 7.81 -22.07 -7.86
CA GLN A 125 7.65 -20.73 -7.32
C GLN A 125 6.67 -19.90 -8.16
N SER A 126 6.67 -20.06 -9.47
CA SER A 126 5.74 -19.40 -10.40
C SER A 126 4.31 -19.87 -10.17
N ASP A 127 4.09 -21.17 -10.00
CA ASP A 127 2.77 -21.74 -9.74
C ASP A 127 2.21 -21.22 -8.40
N ASN A 128 3.07 -21.10 -7.37
CA ASN A 128 2.67 -20.52 -6.09
C ASN A 128 2.41 -19.02 -6.19
N PHE A 129 3.21 -18.29 -6.96
CA PHE A 129 3.01 -16.86 -7.24
C PHE A 129 1.67 -16.60 -7.94
N LEU A 130 1.32 -17.40 -8.94
CA LEU A 130 0.05 -17.29 -9.66
C LEU A 130 -1.15 -17.57 -8.72
N LYS A 131 -1.05 -18.57 -7.84
CA LYS A 131 -2.08 -18.83 -6.83
C LYS A 131 -2.27 -17.65 -5.88
N LEU A 132 -1.19 -17.04 -5.41
CA LEU A 132 -1.25 -15.86 -4.56
C LEU A 132 -1.96 -14.69 -5.26
N LYS A 133 -1.67 -14.49 -6.55
CA LYS A 133 -2.34 -13.47 -7.37
C LYS A 133 -3.84 -13.75 -7.50
N GLU A 134 -4.22 -14.98 -7.86
CA GLU A 134 -5.64 -15.36 -7.97
C GLU A 134 -6.40 -15.20 -6.64
N GLU A 135 -5.77 -15.55 -5.51
CA GLU A 135 -6.36 -15.35 -4.20
C GLU A 135 -6.55 -13.87 -3.84
N ALA A 136 -5.58 -13.03 -4.21
CA ALA A 136 -5.67 -11.58 -4.01
C ALA A 136 -6.79 -10.97 -4.86
N GLU A 137 -6.91 -11.37 -6.14
CA GLU A 137 -7.97 -10.92 -7.04
C GLU A 137 -9.36 -11.34 -6.56
N LYS A 138 -9.52 -12.60 -6.14
CA LYS A 138 -10.80 -13.08 -5.56
C LYS A 138 -11.20 -12.29 -4.34
N LYS A 139 -10.25 -11.95 -3.46
CA LYS A 139 -10.51 -11.14 -2.26
C LYS A 139 -10.88 -9.71 -2.61
N ALA A 140 -10.28 -9.13 -3.64
CA ALA A 140 -10.60 -7.79 -4.12
C ALA A 140 -12.01 -7.70 -4.73
N LEU A 141 -12.54 -8.79 -5.27
CA LEU A 141 -13.90 -8.87 -5.84
C LEU A 141 -14.99 -9.11 -4.80
N THR A 142 -14.64 -9.55 -3.59
CA THR A 142 -15.60 -9.83 -2.50
C THR A 142 -15.89 -8.64 -1.58
N TYR A 143 -15.30 -7.48 -1.85
CA TYR A 143 -15.53 -6.21 -1.13
C TYR A 143 -16.03 -5.14 -2.10
#